data_AF-A0A6H2BVP7-F1
#
_entry.id   AF-A0A6H2BVP7-F1
#
_cell.length_a   1.000
_cell.length_b   1.000
_cell.length_c   1.000
_cell.angle_alpha   90.00
_cell.angle_beta   90.00
_cell.angle_gamma   90.00
#
_symmetry.space_group_name_H-M   'P 1'
#
loop_
_entity.id
_entity.type
_entity.pdbx_description
1 polymer ?
#
loop_
_entity_poly.entity_id
_entity_poly.type
_entity_poly.pdbx_seq_one_letter_code
_entity_poly.pdbx_strand_id
1 'polypeptide(L)'
;MEENRLFNSATHHPQERDYWYEEIELETIDGQKVTQETYLLRVYPEKFNGYDAYMDIPMSCNLHIIKVFSARLNKTWKVVFGPVESPITGIFRGDYTSNNPPAWIFGLSLLTE
;
A
#
# COMPACT_ATOMS: atom_id res chain seq x y z
N MET A 1 -8.84 -35.07 -8.38
CA MET A 1 -7.69 -34.14 -8.41
C MET A 1 -7.82 -33.34 -9.68
N GLU A 2 -8.31 -32.11 -9.57
CA GLU A 2 -7.89 -30.97 -10.39
C GLU A 2 -8.58 -29.74 -9.80
N GLU A 3 -7.83 -29.02 -8.96
CA GLU A 3 -8.22 -27.71 -8.47
C GLU A 3 -8.30 -26.76 -9.67
N ASN A 4 -9.52 -26.42 -10.07
CA ASN A 4 -9.76 -25.25 -10.90
C ASN A 4 -9.38 -24.00 -10.09
N ARG A 5 -8.10 -23.65 -10.10
CA ARG A 5 -7.61 -22.33 -9.70
C ARG A 5 -8.13 -21.34 -10.73
N LEU A 6 -9.34 -20.86 -10.50
CA LEU A 6 -9.81 -19.59 -11.00
C LEU A 6 -8.87 -18.53 -10.42
N PHE A 7 -7.75 -18.29 -11.09
CA PHE A 7 -7.03 -17.03 -10.99
C PHE A 7 -7.99 -15.98 -11.55
N ASN A 8 -8.86 -15.46 -10.70
CA ASN A 8 -9.57 -14.22 -10.96
C ASN A 8 -8.48 -13.14 -11.04
N SER A 9 -7.99 -12.89 -12.25
CA SER A 9 -6.97 -11.89 -12.57
C SER A 9 -7.55 -10.48 -12.53
N ALA A 10 -8.36 -10.17 -11.52
CA ALA A 10 -8.69 -8.80 -11.23
C ALA A 10 -7.38 -8.15 -10.76
N THR A 11 -6.87 -7.19 -11.52
CA THR A 11 -5.74 -6.35 -11.10
C THR A 11 -6.20 -5.25 -10.13
N HIS A 12 -7.51 -5.04 -10.02
CA HIS A 12 -8.17 -4.03 -9.19
C HIS A 12 -9.43 -4.59 -8.54
N HIS A 13 -9.69 -4.19 -7.29
CA HIS A 13 -10.96 -4.48 -6.65
C HIS A 13 -12.00 -3.46 -7.14
N PRO A 14 -13.24 -3.85 -7.53
CA PRO A 14 -14.21 -2.93 -8.16
C PRO A 14 -14.65 -1.76 -7.27
N GLN A 15 -14.38 -1.84 -5.98
CA GLN A 15 -14.73 -0.85 -4.98
C GLN A 15 -13.52 -0.34 -4.18
N GLU A 16 -12.30 -0.55 -4.69
CA GLU A 16 -11.10 0.07 -4.09
C GLU A 16 -11.22 1.59 -4.04
N ARG A 17 -10.65 2.19 -3.01
CA ARG A 17 -10.60 3.65 -2.86
C ARG A 17 -9.15 4.11 -2.81
N ASP A 18 -8.82 5.00 -3.72
CA ASP A 18 -7.48 5.59 -3.84
C ASP A 18 -7.41 6.92 -3.10
N TYR A 19 -6.45 7.02 -2.19
CA TYR A 19 -6.10 8.22 -1.44
C TYR A 19 -4.70 8.65 -1.88
N TRP A 20 -4.65 9.55 -2.85
CA TRP A 20 -3.40 10.13 -3.36
C TRP A 20 -2.82 11.14 -2.38
N TYR A 21 -1.51 11.12 -2.21
CA TYR A 21 -0.80 12.10 -1.37
C TYR A 21 -1.35 12.18 0.06
N GLU A 22 -1.75 11.01 0.60
CA GLU A 22 -2.28 10.91 1.95
C GLU A 22 -1.14 11.01 2.97
N GLU A 23 -1.26 11.93 3.91
CA GLU A 23 -0.37 12.03 5.08
C GLU A 23 -0.71 10.93 6.09
N ILE A 24 0.31 10.16 6.46
CA ILE A 24 0.19 9.04 7.39
C ILE A 24 1.27 9.10 8.45
N GLU A 25 0.99 8.50 9.60
CA GLU A 25 1.99 8.21 10.62
C GLU A 25 2.49 6.77 10.46
N LEU A 26 3.81 6.62 10.40
CA LEU A 26 4.51 5.35 10.31
C LEU A 26 5.15 5.03 11.66
N GLU A 27 5.01 3.80 12.12
CA GLU A 27 5.79 3.27 13.25
C GLU A 27 6.85 2.32 12.71
N THR A 28 8.12 2.56 13.04
CA THR A 28 9.24 1.68 12.66
C THR A 28 9.49 0.60 13.71
N ILE A 29 10.25 -0.43 13.34
CA ILE A 29 10.64 -1.53 14.23
C ILE A 29 11.41 -1.04 15.47
N ASP A 30 12.11 0.09 15.35
CA ASP A 30 12.85 0.73 16.43
C ASP A 30 11.94 1.60 17.34
N GLY A 31 10.63 1.59 17.10
CA GLY A 31 9.64 2.37 17.84
C GLY A 31 9.60 3.84 17.46
N GLN A 32 10.28 4.26 16.39
CA GLN A 32 10.22 5.64 15.91
C GLN A 32 8.89 5.88 15.20
N LYS A 33 8.31 7.07 15.43
CA LYS A 33 7.15 7.55 14.70
C LYS A 33 7.55 8.64 13.74
N VAL A 34 7.15 8.49 12.48
CA VAL A 34 7.50 9.42 11.40
C VAL A 34 6.25 9.74 10.59
N THR A 35 6.01 11.02 10.32
CA THR A 35 4.98 11.44 9.38
C THR A 35 5.52 11.34 7.95
N GLN A 36 4.75 10.74 7.06
CA GLN A 36 5.12 10.57 5.66
C GLN A 36 3.91 10.81 4.76
N GLU A 37 4.12 11.51 3.65
CA GLU A 37 3.15 11.55 2.56
C GLU A 37 3.30 10.31 1.68
N THR A 38 2.22 9.56 1.49
CA THR A 38 2.17 8.47 0.51
C THR A 38 2.14 9.03 -0.89
N TYR A 39 2.61 8.27 -1.89
CA TYR A 39 2.13 8.56 -3.23
C TYR A 39 0.71 8.03 -3.44
N LEU A 40 0.41 6.86 -2.87
CA LEU A 40 -0.93 6.27 -2.91
C LEU A 40 -1.16 5.45 -1.65
N LEU A 41 -2.33 5.62 -1.04
CA LEU A 41 -2.91 4.65 -0.12
C LEU A 41 -4.19 4.13 -0.77
N ARG A 42 -4.22 2.85 -1.16
CA ARG A 42 -5.38 2.18 -1.72
C ARG A 42 -6.04 1.32 -0.66
N VAL A 43 -7.27 1.61 -0.29
CA VAL A 43 -8.02 0.86 0.73
C VAL A 43 -9.11 0.05 0.08
N TYR A 44 -9.26 -1.20 0.51
CA TYR A 44 -10.29 -2.10 0.03
C TYR A 44 -11.45 -2.20 1.04
N PRO A 45 -12.71 -2.34 0.58
CA PRO A 45 -13.84 -2.56 1.49
C PRO A 45 -13.84 -3.97 2.09
N GLU A 46 -13.24 -4.93 1.39
CA GLU A 46 -12.97 -6.29 1.84
C GLU A 46 -11.57 -6.70 1.38
N LYS A 47 -10.97 -7.73 1.98
CA LYS A 47 -9.60 -8.11 1.65
C LYS A 47 -9.45 -8.45 0.17
N PHE A 48 -8.47 -7.84 -0.48
CA PHE A 48 -8.10 -8.12 -1.86
C PHE A 48 -6.64 -8.58 -1.92
N ASN A 49 -6.38 -9.70 -2.59
CA ASN A 49 -5.08 -10.39 -2.57
C ASN A 49 -4.52 -10.65 -1.15
N GLY A 50 -5.39 -10.76 -0.15
CA GLY A 50 -5.02 -10.98 1.25
C GLY A 50 -4.74 -9.71 2.06
N TYR A 51 -4.88 -8.52 1.46
CA TYR A 51 -4.60 -7.23 2.10
C TYR A 51 -5.86 -6.39 2.27
N ASP A 52 -5.89 -5.59 3.33
CA ASP A 52 -6.95 -4.59 3.57
C ASP A 52 -6.62 -3.25 2.88
N ALA A 53 -5.34 -3.00 2.60
CA ALA A 53 -4.88 -1.86 1.84
C ALA A 53 -3.51 -2.12 1.18
N TYR A 54 -3.19 -1.36 0.14
CA TYR A 54 -1.83 -1.17 -0.36
C TYR A 54 -1.37 0.26 -0.14
N MET A 55 -0.07 0.42 0.05
CA MET A 55 0.55 1.72 0.24
C MET A 55 1.81 1.82 -0.60
N ASP A 56 1.93 2.95 -1.30
CA ASP A 56 3.11 3.35 -2.04
C ASP A 56 3.72 4.59 -1.37
N ILE A 57 5.00 4.56 -1.01
CA ILE A 57 5.74 5.71 -0.43
C ILE A 57 7.04 5.96 -1.20
N PRO A 58 7.62 7.18 -1.12
CA PRO A 58 8.91 7.49 -1.73
C PRO A 58 10.01 6.50 -1.32
N MET A 59 10.92 6.17 -2.25
CA MET A 59 12.05 5.31 -1.91
C MET A 59 13.04 5.90 -0.91
N SER A 60 13.02 7.22 -0.70
CA SER A 60 13.84 7.92 0.29
C SER A 60 13.46 7.62 1.74
N CYS A 61 12.32 6.96 1.99
CA CYS A 61 11.87 6.60 3.33
C CYS A 61 12.70 5.45 3.91
N ASN A 62 12.97 5.49 5.22
CA ASN A 62 13.68 4.41 5.91
C ASN A 62 12.80 3.15 6.03
N LEU A 63 13.39 2.00 5.70
CA LEU A 63 12.69 0.74 5.43
C LEU A 63 12.65 -0.20 6.63
N HIS A 64 11.97 0.19 7.69
CA HIS A 64 11.67 -0.75 8.78
C HIS A 64 10.29 -0.48 9.39
N ILE A 65 9.30 -0.20 8.53
CA ILE A 65 7.95 0.16 8.93
C ILE A 65 7.18 -1.09 9.37
N ILE A 66 6.54 -1.03 10.53
CA ILE A 66 5.71 -2.11 11.07
C ILE A 66 4.23 -1.73 11.19
N LYS A 67 3.90 -0.44 11.29
CA LYS A 67 2.51 0.05 11.34
C LYS A 67 2.33 1.33 10.55
N VAL A 68 1.10 1.53 10.09
CA VAL A 68 0.63 2.70 9.35
C VAL A 68 -0.66 3.19 10.00
N PHE A 69 -0.77 4.49 10.26
CA PHE A 69 -1.98 5.14 10.74
C PHE A 69 -2.36 6.28 9.80
N SER A 70 -3.62 6.31 9.34
CA SER A 70 -4.21 7.46 8.66
C SER A 70 -5.19 8.13 9.61
N ALA A 71 -4.90 9.37 9.99
CA ALA A 71 -5.77 10.18 10.84
C ALA A 71 -7.09 10.51 10.13
N ARG A 72 -7.05 10.82 8.83
CA ARG A 72 -8.24 11.13 8.01
C ARG A 72 -9.22 9.96 7.96
N LEU A 73 -8.70 8.74 7.85
CA LEU A 73 -9.52 7.53 7.79
C LEU A 73 -9.82 6.96 9.18
N ASN A 74 -9.14 7.46 10.22
CA ASN A 74 -9.14 6.90 11.57
C ASN A 74 -8.91 5.38 11.55
N LYS A 75 -7.89 4.93 10.81
CA LYS A 75 -7.56 3.52 10.61
C LYS A 75 -6.09 3.26 10.88
N THR A 76 -5.81 2.14 11.52
CA THR A 76 -4.45 1.65 11.77
C THR A 76 -4.27 0.28 11.12
N TRP A 77 -3.19 0.13 10.37
CA TRP A 77 -2.79 -1.13 9.75
C TRP A 77 -1.43 -1.59 10.27
N LYS A 78 -1.21 -2.90 10.27
CA LYS A 78 0.11 -3.51 10.32
C LYS A 78 0.62 -3.75 8.91
N VAL A 79 1.93 -3.59 8.73
CA VAL A 79 2.63 -4.02 7.52
C VAL A 79 2.73 -5.54 7.56
N VAL A 80 2.21 -6.21 6.53
CA VAL A 80 2.24 -7.69 6.40
C VAL A 80 2.99 -8.16 5.16
N PHE A 81 3.33 -7.24 4.27
CA PHE A 81 4.11 -7.50 3.06
C PHE A 81 4.88 -6.25 2.63
N GLY A 82 6.02 -6.46 1.98
CA GLY A 82 6.95 -5.39 1.58
C GLY A 82 8.04 -5.12 2.61
N PRO A 83 8.90 -4.12 2.36
CA PRO A 83 8.92 -3.29 1.16
C PRO A 83 9.30 -4.08 -0.10
N VAL A 84 8.61 -3.81 -1.21
CA VAL A 84 9.07 -4.23 -2.55
C VAL A 84 9.15 -3.01 -3.46
N GLU A 85 10.14 -2.98 -4.32
CA GLU A 85 10.28 -1.92 -5.32
C GLU A 85 9.08 -1.96 -6.27
N SER A 86 8.46 -0.80 -6.49
CA SER A 86 7.41 -0.67 -7.49
C SER A 86 7.98 -0.98 -8.87
N PRO A 87 7.44 -1.99 -9.59
CA PRO A 87 7.98 -2.39 -10.87
C PRO A 87 7.82 -1.25 -11.89
N ILE A 88 8.91 -0.93 -12.60
CA ILE A 88 8.90 0.02 -13.72
C ILE A 88 8.26 -0.68 -14.93
N THR A 89 6.97 -0.97 -14.83
CA THR A 89 6.17 -1.56 -15.91
C THR A 89 5.10 -0.53 -16.24
N GLY A 90 5.01 -0.11 -17.49
CA GLY A 90 4.14 0.99 -17.97
C GLY A 90 2.63 0.78 -17.79
N ILE A 91 2.21 -0.14 -16.91
CA ILE A 91 0.82 -0.46 -16.56
C ILE A 91 0.58 -0.19 -15.06
N PHE A 92 1.61 -0.27 -14.22
CA PHE A 92 1.57 0.28 -12.86
C PHE A 92 2.27 1.63 -12.88
N ARG A 93 1.48 2.71 -12.79
CA ARG A 93 1.96 4.09 -12.92
C ARG A 93 2.74 4.31 -14.23
N GLY A 94 2.06 4.14 -15.36
CA GLY A 94 2.63 4.22 -16.70
C GLY A 94 1.82 5.07 -17.67
N ASP A 95 1.84 6.38 -17.47
CA ASP A 95 1.83 7.31 -18.60
C ASP A 95 3.01 8.27 -18.44
N TYR A 96 3.85 8.32 -19.46
CA TYR A 96 5.19 8.92 -19.45
C TYR A 96 5.12 10.44 -19.58
N THR A 97 4.68 11.09 -18.50
CA THR A 97 4.94 12.52 -18.27
C THR A 97 5.53 12.69 -16.87
N SER A 98 6.85 12.52 -16.72
CA SER A 98 7.68 13.06 -15.62
C SER A 98 7.26 12.86 -14.13
N ASN A 99 6.19 12.14 -13.80
CA ASN A 99 5.46 12.26 -12.53
C ASN A 99 5.39 11.00 -11.65
N ASN A 100 6.17 9.95 -11.92
CA ASN A 100 6.14 8.71 -11.14
C ASN A 100 7.50 8.43 -10.49
N PRO A 101 7.77 8.97 -9.29
CA PRO A 101 9.05 8.75 -8.63
C PRO A 101 9.16 7.29 -8.14
N PRO A 102 10.38 6.77 -7.97
CA PRO A 102 10.60 5.45 -7.38
C PRO A 102 9.86 5.31 -6.04
N ALA A 103 9.15 4.19 -5.89
CA ALA A 103 8.29 3.95 -4.73
C ALA A 103 8.51 2.56 -4.12
N TRP A 104 8.36 2.48 -2.81
CA TRP A 104 8.20 1.22 -2.08
C TRP A 104 6.73 0.87 -1.96
N ILE A 105 6.38 -0.37 -2.28
CA ILE A 105 5.03 -0.93 -2.12
C ILE A 105 4.98 -1.78 -0.84
N PHE A 106 3.90 -1.59 -0.09
CA PHE A 106 3.58 -2.36 1.10
C PHE A 106 2.16 -2.94 1.02
N GLY A 107 2.01 -4.17 1.50
CA GLY A 107 0.70 -4.76 1.78
C GLY A 107 0.35 -4.59 3.24
N LEU A 108 -0.86 -4.10 3.50
CA LEU A 108 -1.31 -3.69 4.83
C LEU A 108 -2.49 -4.57 5.28
N SER A 109 -2.54 -4.88 6.57
CA SER A 109 -3.70 -5.52 7.19
C SER A 109 -4.22 -4.70 8.37
N LEU A 110 -5.52 -4.49 8.44
CA LEU A 110 -6.16 -3.63 9.45
C LEU A 110 -5.94 -4.24 10.84
N LEU A 111 -5.52 -3.41 11.81
CA LEU A 111 -5.23 -3.88 13.17
C LEU A 111 -6.48 -4.00 14.04
N THR A 112 -7.53 -3.21 13.77
CA THR A 112 -8.86 -3.25 14.41
C THR A 112 -9.82 -2.34 13.62
N GLU A 113 -11.10 -2.72 13.52
CA GLU A 113 -12.20 -1.80 13.21
C GLU A 113 -12.61 -1.01 14.45
#